data_AF-A0A9X2J7Z6-F1
#
_entry.id   AF-A0A9X2J7Z6-F1
#
_cell.length_a   1.000
_cell.length_b   1.000
_cell.length_c   1.000
_cell.angle_alpha   90.00
_cell.angle_beta   90.00
_cell.angle_gamma   90.00
#
_symmetry.space_group_name_H-M   'P 1'
#
loop_
_entity.id
_entity.type
_entity.pdbx_description
1 polymer ?
#
loop_
_entity_poly.entity_id
_entity_poly.type
_entity_poly.pdbx_seq_one_letter_code
_entity_poly.pdbx_strand_id
1 'polypeptide(L)'
;MGQPWVKLPLYTPEGKTTEHYLEILSVDSDAFQMAQSEMQRDLATANLEEDKAKRFELVREAKVAAAAALVTGWSLDDKFTVEAVKELLREAPQLVEQIDRAASNRALFFASGSKTSSSGPAVSSNSTRSRRGAKKVSANSSSKSKKQPV
;
A
#
# COMPACT_ATOMS: atom_id res chain seq x y z
N MET A 1 -17.87 8.58 6.53
CA MET A 1 -16.59 7.99 6.96
C MET A 1 -15.52 8.55 6.05
N GLY A 2 -14.37 9.00 6.57
CA GLY A 2 -13.26 9.45 5.72
C GLY A 2 -12.62 8.25 5.01
N GLN A 3 -12.28 8.38 3.74
CA GLN A 3 -11.57 7.33 3.02
C GLN A 3 -10.11 7.26 3.48
N PRO A 4 -9.53 6.05 3.61
CA PRO A 4 -8.15 5.89 4.06
C PRO A 4 -7.19 6.43 3.00
N TRP A 5 -6.23 7.23 3.44
CA TRP A 5 -5.16 7.79 2.61
C TRP A 5 -3.80 7.49 3.23
N VAL A 6 -2.76 7.50 2.41
CA VAL A 6 -1.36 7.34 2.84
C VAL A 6 -0.47 8.40 2.21
N LYS A 7 0.68 8.67 2.84
CA LYS A 7 1.70 9.58 2.31
C LYS A 7 2.68 8.82 1.45
N LEU A 8 2.74 9.18 0.17
CA LEU A 8 3.71 8.67 -0.79
C LEU A 8 4.86 9.69 -0.90
N PRO A 9 6.10 9.36 -0.45
CA PRO A 9 7.23 10.27 -0.58
C PRO A 9 7.61 10.46 -2.05
N LEU A 10 7.93 11.69 -2.42
CA LEU A 10 8.44 12.02 -3.74
C LEU A 10 9.97 11.91 -3.75
N TYR A 11 10.49 11.32 -4.82
CA TYR A 11 11.92 11.20 -5.07
C TYR A 11 12.31 12.12 -6.20
N THR A 12 13.45 12.81 -6.06
CA THR A 12 14.04 13.53 -7.17
C THR A 12 14.51 12.56 -8.27
N PRO A 13 14.71 13.03 -9.51
CA PRO A 13 15.36 12.21 -10.54
C PRO A 13 16.76 11.72 -10.14
N GLU A 14 17.39 12.33 -9.12
CA GLU A 14 18.64 11.86 -8.51
C GLU A 14 18.45 10.73 -7.49
N GLY A 15 17.21 10.29 -7.23
CA GLY A 15 16.88 9.23 -6.27
C GLY A 15 16.91 9.66 -4.81
N LYS A 16 17.07 10.96 -4.52
CA LYS A 16 17.04 11.48 -3.14
C LYS A 16 15.59 11.63 -2.68
N THR A 17 15.32 11.22 -1.45
CA THR A 17 14.04 11.51 -0.77
C THR A 17 13.89 13.02 -0.61
N THR A 18 12.80 13.56 -1.13
CA THR A 18 12.42 14.95 -0.84
C THR A 18 11.60 15.03 0.44
N GLU A 19 11.45 16.24 1.00
CA GLU A 19 10.49 16.50 2.07
C GLU A 19 9.04 16.51 1.56
N HIS A 20 8.85 16.48 0.23
CA HIS A 20 7.55 16.53 -0.40
C HIS A 20 6.91 15.13 -0.50
N TYR A 21 5.60 15.10 -0.30
CA TYR A 21 4.80 13.89 -0.39
C TYR A 21 3.48 14.15 -1.13
N LEU A 22 2.94 13.09 -1.71
CA LEU A 22 1.57 13.03 -2.21
C LEU A 22 0.71 12.29 -1.20
N GLU A 23 -0.50 12.78 -0.97
CA GLU A 23 -1.53 12.06 -0.23
C GLU A 23 -2.37 11.29 -1.25
N ILE A 24 -2.32 9.95 -1.16
CA ILE A 24 -3.00 9.06 -2.09
C ILE A 24 -4.06 8.24 -1.39
N LEU A 25 -5.14 7.93 -2.10
CA LEU A 25 -6.20 7.00 -1.71
C LEU A 25 -5.88 5.57 -2.14
N SER A 26 -6.60 4.62 -1.55
CA SER A 26 -6.59 3.23 -2.00
C SER A 26 -7.38 3.04 -3.30
N VAL A 27 -7.09 1.97 -4.05
CA VAL A 27 -7.90 1.53 -5.21
C VAL A 27 -9.35 1.19 -4.85
N ASP A 28 -9.64 0.96 -3.57
CA ASP A 28 -11.00 0.71 -3.08
C ASP A 28 -11.84 2.01 -2.92
N SER A 29 -11.27 3.18 -3.23
CA SER A 29 -11.97 4.47 -3.10
C SER A 29 -13.02 4.68 -4.19
N ASP A 30 -14.17 5.25 -3.83
CA ASP A 30 -15.21 5.62 -4.78
C ASP A 30 -14.69 6.55 -5.90
N ALA A 31 -13.81 7.49 -5.55
CA ALA A 31 -13.18 8.40 -6.50
C ALA A 31 -12.38 7.64 -7.56
N PHE A 32 -11.60 6.64 -7.15
CA PHE A 32 -10.86 5.80 -8.08
C PHE A 32 -11.76 4.87 -8.86
N GLN A 33 -12.80 4.28 -8.26
CA GLN A 33 -13.72 3.40 -8.97
C GLN A 33 -14.46 4.14 -10.10
N MET A 34 -14.85 5.40 -9.86
CA MET A 34 -15.41 6.27 -10.89
C MET A 34 -14.39 6.56 -12.00
N ALA A 35 -13.19 7.00 -11.63
CA ALA A 35 -12.13 7.32 -12.60
C ALA A 35 -11.65 6.08 -13.38
N GLN A 36 -11.63 4.91 -12.76
CA GLN A 36 -11.30 3.64 -13.40
C GLN A 36 -12.36 3.26 -14.44
N SER A 37 -13.63 3.47 -14.13
CA SER A 37 -14.73 3.24 -15.08
C SER A 37 -14.63 4.18 -16.28
N GLU A 38 -14.26 5.44 -16.07
CA GLU A 38 -13.99 6.41 -17.14
C GLU A 38 -12.77 6.01 -17.97
N MET A 39 -11.65 5.68 -17.31
CA MET A 39 -10.45 5.19 -17.97
C MET A 39 -10.75 3.98 -18.86
N GLN A 40 -11.55 3.01 -18.40
CA GLN A 40 -11.91 1.86 -19.24
C GLN A 40 -12.70 2.25 -20.49
N ARG A 41 -13.57 3.26 -20.41
CA ARG A 41 -14.29 3.80 -21.57
C ARG A 41 -13.33 4.51 -22.53
N ASP A 42 -12.40 5.28 -22.00
CA ASP A 42 -11.39 5.99 -22.79
C ASP A 42 -10.44 5.00 -23.48
N LEU A 43 -10.03 3.94 -22.80
CA LEU A 43 -9.22 2.87 -23.37
C LEU A 43 -9.97 2.10 -24.46
N ALA A 44 -11.27 1.83 -24.28
CA ALA A 44 -12.10 1.22 -25.32
C ALA A 44 -12.15 2.10 -26.57
N THR A 45 -12.29 3.42 -26.39
CA THR A 45 -12.27 4.40 -27.48
C THR A 45 -10.90 4.47 -28.15
N ALA A 46 -9.82 4.51 -27.37
CA ALA A 46 -8.45 4.53 -27.88
C ALA A 46 -8.09 3.25 -28.66
N ASN A 47 -8.69 2.11 -28.34
CA ASN A 47 -8.48 0.86 -29.08
C ASN A 47 -9.12 0.86 -30.47
N LEU A 48 -10.08 1.75 -30.73
CA LEU A 48 -10.67 1.95 -32.05
C LEU A 48 -9.81 2.87 -32.94
N GLU A 49 -8.83 3.57 -32.36
CA GLU A 49 -7.93 4.44 -33.10
C GLU A 49 -6.91 3.61 -33.88
N GLU A 50 -6.87 3.81 -35.20
CA GLU A 50 -5.95 3.10 -36.10
C GLU A 50 -4.52 3.63 -36.02
N ASP A 51 -4.37 4.91 -35.67
CA ASP A 51 -3.08 5.56 -35.48
C ASP A 51 -2.49 5.16 -34.12
N LYS A 52 -1.38 4.41 -34.17
CA LYS A 52 -0.66 3.95 -32.99
C LYS A 52 -0.16 5.09 -32.11
N ALA A 53 0.24 6.23 -32.68
CA ALA A 53 0.74 7.36 -31.92
C ALA A 53 -0.38 8.01 -31.10
N LYS A 54 -1.51 8.28 -31.75
CA LYS A 54 -2.70 8.83 -31.08
C LYS A 54 -3.27 7.86 -30.05
N ARG A 55 -3.31 6.56 -30.36
CA ARG A 55 -3.71 5.53 -29.39
C ARG A 55 -2.82 5.56 -28.15
N PHE A 56 -1.50 5.68 -28.33
CA PHE A 56 -0.57 5.75 -27.20
C PHE A 56 -0.82 6.99 -26.34
N GLU A 57 -1.06 8.15 -26.95
CA GLU A 57 -1.38 9.39 -26.24
C GLU A 57 -2.69 9.30 -25.46
N LEU A 58 -3.75 8.76 -26.07
CA LEU A 58 -5.04 8.55 -25.41
C LEU A 58 -4.94 7.60 -24.22
N VAL A 59 -4.22 6.48 -24.38
CA VAL A 59 -3.97 5.51 -23.29
C VAL A 59 -3.18 6.18 -22.16
N ARG A 60 -2.18 7.00 -22.50
CA ARG A 60 -1.38 7.72 -21.52
C ARG A 60 -2.22 8.73 -20.74
N GLU A 61 -3.07 9.49 -21.44
CA GLU A 61 -3.94 10.48 -20.81
C GLU A 61 -4.98 9.82 -19.88
N ALA A 62 -5.58 8.71 -20.32
CA ALA A 62 -6.52 7.95 -19.50
C ALA A 62 -5.87 7.45 -18.20
N LYS A 63 -4.62 6.98 -18.27
CA LYS A 63 -3.84 6.57 -17.07
C LYS A 63 -3.52 7.74 -16.15
N VAL A 64 -3.13 8.89 -16.70
CA VAL A 64 -2.87 10.11 -15.92
C VAL A 64 -4.13 10.56 -15.20
N ALA A 65 -5.29 10.52 -15.88
CA ALA A 65 -6.57 10.88 -15.28
C ALA A 65 -6.94 9.94 -14.11
N ALA A 66 -6.79 8.62 -14.29
CA ALA A 66 -7.05 7.65 -13.25
C ALA A 66 -6.11 7.81 -12.03
N ALA A 67 -4.82 8.04 -12.27
CA ALA A 67 -3.86 8.27 -11.19
C ALA A 67 -4.07 9.62 -10.49
N ALA A 68 -4.46 10.66 -11.21
CA ALA A 68 -4.80 11.96 -10.60
C ALA A 68 -5.99 11.84 -9.63
N ALA A 69 -6.96 10.98 -9.92
CA ALA A 69 -8.10 10.72 -9.04
C ALA A 69 -7.70 10.02 -7.72
N LEU A 70 -6.55 9.36 -7.66
CA LEU A 70 -6.02 8.78 -6.43
C LEU A 70 -5.40 9.84 -5.52
N VAL A 71 -4.98 10.98 -6.04
CA VAL A 71 -4.30 12.01 -5.26
C VAL A 71 -5.33 12.95 -4.64
N THR A 72 -5.36 13.04 -3.31
CA THR A 72 -6.27 13.94 -2.56
C THR A 72 -5.59 15.19 -2.03
N GLY A 73 -4.26 15.20 -2.04
CA GLY A 73 -3.46 16.30 -1.54
C GLY A 73 -2.00 16.12 -1.88
N TRP A 74 -1.21 17.16 -1.68
CA TRP A 74 0.24 17.12 -1.76
C TRP A 74 0.86 18.14 -0.79
N SER A 75 2.15 18.00 -0.52
CA SER A 75 2.92 18.97 0.27
C SER A 75 3.88 19.79 -0.58
N LEU A 76 3.54 19.98 -1.86
CA LEU A 76 4.24 20.91 -2.74
C LEU A 76 3.83 22.35 -2.40
N ASP A 77 4.69 23.30 -2.76
CA ASP A 77 4.43 24.73 -2.55
C ASP A 77 3.27 25.23 -3.42
N ASP A 78 3.06 24.58 -4.57
CA ASP A 78 1.99 24.88 -5.51
C ASP A 78 0.59 24.54 -4.98
N LYS A 79 -0.38 25.31 -5.45
CA LYS A 79 -1.80 25.09 -5.11
C LYS A 79 -2.24 23.71 -5.62
N PHE A 80 -2.72 22.88 -4.70
CA PHE A 80 -3.33 21.60 -5.05
C PHE A 80 -4.57 21.82 -5.92
N THR A 81 -4.49 21.37 -7.17
CA THR A 81 -5.61 21.33 -8.12
C THR A 81 -5.49 20.06 -8.96
N VAL A 82 -6.63 19.53 -9.42
CA VAL A 82 -6.65 18.33 -10.27
C VAL A 82 -5.83 18.52 -11.54
N GLU A 83 -5.86 19.72 -12.13
CA GLU A 83 -5.09 20.05 -13.33
C GLU A 83 -3.58 20.08 -13.06
N ALA A 84 -3.14 20.67 -11.94
CA ALA A 84 -1.72 20.69 -11.56
C ALA A 84 -1.21 19.27 -11.26
N VAL A 85 -2.03 18.39 -10.69
CA VAL A 85 -1.68 16.97 -10.50
C VAL A 85 -1.52 16.28 -11.86
N LYS A 86 -2.44 16.48 -12.80
CA LYS A 86 -2.32 15.91 -14.15
C LYS A 86 -1.07 16.41 -14.86
N GLU A 87 -0.73 17.69 -14.72
CA GLU A 87 0.48 18.28 -15.29
C GLU A 87 1.74 17.63 -14.71
N LEU A 88 1.83 17.51 -13.37
CA LEU A 88 2.90 16.79 -12.70
C LEU A 88 3.06 15.35 -13.21
N LEU A 89 1.95 14.63 -13.39
CA LEU A 89 1.96 13.24 -13.88
C LEU A 89 2.29 13.15 -15.39
N ARG A 90 2.02 14.21 -16.17
CA ARG A 90 2.47 14.32 -17.56
C ARG A 90 3.97 14.60 -17.64
N GLU A 91 4.54 15.36 -16.72
CA GLU A 91 5.99 15.60 -16.67
C GLU A 91 6.76 14.40 -16.11
N ALA A 92 6.18 13.74 -15.09
CA ALA A 92 6.78 12.63 -14.37
C ALA A 92 5.93 11.35 -14.48
N PRO A 93 5.91 10.67 -15.64
CA PRO A 93 5.11 9.45 -15.84
C PRO A 93 5.48 8.30 -14.89
N GLN A 94 6.70 8.30 -14.34
CA GLN A 94 7.12 7.36 -13.30
C GLN A 94 6.28 7.47 -12.02
N LEU A 95 5.74 8.66 -11.71
CA LEU A 95 4.88 8.85 -10.55
C LEU A 95 3.53 8.15 -10.74
N VAL A 96 3.02 8.06 -11.97
CA VAL A 96 1.76 7.34 -12.27
C VAL A 96 1.86 5.88 -11.81
N GLU A 97 2.94 5.20 -12.20
CA GLU A 97 3.20 3.81 -11.80
C GLU A 97 3.47 3.68 -10.30
N GLN A 98 4.19 4.64 -9.71
CA GLN A 98 4.46 4.64 -8.28
C GLN A 98 3.18 4.79 -7.44
N ILE A 99 2.28 5.69 -7.87
CA ILE A 99 0.97 5.91 -7.24
C ILE A 99 0.10 4.66 -7.40
N ASP A 100 0.00 4.10 -8.60
CA ASP A 100 -0.81 2.90 -8.86
C ASP A 100 -0.38 1.70 -8.01
N ARG A 101 0.94 1.45 -7.92
CA ARG A 101 1.52 0.40 -7.06
C ARG A 101 1.24 0.65 -5.59
N ALA A 102 1.41 1.89 -5.13
CA ALA A 102 1.17 2.24 -3.73
C ALA A 102 -0.31 2.13 -3.38
N ALA A 103 -1.20 2.63 -4.24
CA ALA A 103 -2.66 2.56 -4.08
C ALA A 103 -3.19 1.11 -4.10
N SER A 104 -2.57 0.24 -4.90
CA SER A 104 -2.91 -1.20 -4.97
C SER A 104 -2.45 -1.97 -3.73
N ASN A 105 -1.46 -1.44 -2.99
CA ASN A 105 -0.99 -2.08 -1.77
C ASN A 105 -1.93 -1.78 -0.60
N ARG A 106 -3.03 -2.54 -0.54
CA ARG A 106 -4.06 -2.45 0.49
C ARG A 106 -3.49 -2.50 1.92
N ALA A 107 -2.38 -3.21 2.15
CA ALA A 107 -1.74 -3.24 3.46
C ALA A 107 -1.29 -1.84 3.91
N LEU A 108 -0.84 -0.94 3.03
CA LEU A 108 -0.42 0.41 3.43
C LEU A 108 -1.56 1.22 4.06
N PHE A 109 -2.79 0.99 3.62
CA PHE A 109 -3.98 1.72 4.06
C PHE A 109 -4.62 1.13 5.32
N PHE A 110 -4.47 -0.19 5.53
CA PHE A 110 -5.16 -0.93 6.59
C PHE A 110 -4.22 -1.60 7.63
N ALA A 111 -2.89 -1.52 7.46
CA ALA A 111 -1.93 -2.13 8.40
C ALA A 111 -1.86 -1.42 9.77
N SER A 112 -2.57 -0.30 9.97
CA SER A 112 -2.75 0.34 11.27
C SER A 112 -3.82 -0.33 12.15
N GLY A 113 -4.02 -1.65 11.99
CA GLY A 113 -4.91 -2.50 12.80
C GLY A 113 -4.26 -3.22 14.00
N SER A 114 -2.96 -3.03 14.28
CA SER A 114 -2.29 -3.69 15.41
C SER A 114 -1.77 -2.71 16.46
N LYS A 115 -2.61 -1.78 16.91
CA LYS A 115 -2.54 -1.35 18.31
C LYS A 115 -3.62 -2.11 19.06
N THR A 116 -3.28 -3.30 19.54
CA THR A 116 -4.09 -3.97 20.56
C THR A 116 -4.20 -3.00 21.74
N SER A 117 -5.38 -2.43 21.92
CA SER A 117 -5.78 -1.77 23.15
C SER A 117 -5.67 -2.81 24.27
N SER A 118 -4.71 -2.62 25.17
CA SER A 118 -4.73 -3.27 26.47
C SER A 118 -5.94 -2.74 27.22
N SER A 119 -7.03 -3.52 27.28
CA SER A 119 -8.09 -3.46 28.29
C SER A 119 -9.08 -4.60 28.06
N GLY A 120 -8.67 -5.84 28.35
CA GLY A 120 -9.62 -6.83 28.83
C GLY A 120 -9.97 -6.49 30.29
N PRO A 121 -11.22 -6.64 30.75
CA PRO A 121 -11.55 -6.42 32.15
C PRO A 121 -10.71 -7.37 33.01
N ALA A 122 -9.99 -6.80 33.97
CA ALA A 122 -9.22 -7.54 34.96
C ALA A 122 -10.18 -8.40 35.79
N VAL A 123 -10.27 -9.69 35.46
CA VAL A 123 -10.79 -10.68 36.39
C VAL A 123 -9.74 -10.86 37.49
N SER A 124 -9.91 -10.11 38.57
CA SER A 124 -9.21 -10.36 39.83
C SER A 124 -9.66 -11.71 40.36
N SER A 125 -8.73 -12.64 40.51
CA SER A 125 -8.93 -13.84 41.33
C SER A 125 -7.61 -14.20 41.98
N ASN A 126 -7.34 -13.49 43.07
CA ASN A 126 -6.32 -13.84 44.03
C ASN A 126 -6.84 -14.99 44.89
N SER A 127 -6.17 -16.14 44.91
CA SER A 127 -6.25 -17.13 45.99
C SER A 127 -5.05 -18.08 45.94
N THR A 128 -4.11 -17.80 46.82
CA THR A 128 -2.96 -18.60 47.24
C THR A 128 -3.37 -19.99 47.75
N ARG A 129 -2.56 -21.04 47.48
CA ARG A 129 -1.89 -21.93 48.49
C ARG A 129 -1.58 -23.36 48.00
N SER A 130 -0.27 -23.62 47.81
CA SER A 130 0.54 -24.78 48.28
C SER A 130 0.14 -26.24 47.97
N ARG A 131 1.07 -27.02 47.36
CA ARG A 131 1.83 -28.09 48.07
C ARG A 131 2.87 -28.81 47.19
N ARG A 132 4.14 -28.52 47.52
CA ARG A 132 5.36 -29.35 47.62
C ARG A 132 5.25 -30.89 47.48
N GLY A 133 6.16 -31.49 46.70
CA GLY A 133 6.61 -32.91 46.77
C GLY A 133 7.22 -33.40 45.43
N ALA A 134 8.55 -33.41 45.24
CA ALA A 134 9.49 -34.56 45.37
C ALA A 134 9.18 -35.73 44.39
N LYS A 135 10.08 -36.41 43.65
CA LYS A 135 11.56 -36.55 43.59
C LYS A 135 11.87 -37.45 42.35
N LYS A 136 13.01 -37.22 41.66
CA LYS A 136 13.99 -38.15 40.98
C LYS A 136 13.44 -39.21 39.98
N VAL A 137 14.09 -39.57 38.86
CA VAL A 137 15.35 -40.34 38.64
C VAL A 137 15.72 -40.19 37.13
N SER A 138 16.86 -39.61 36.74
CA SER A 138 18.18 -40.19 36.41
C SER A 138 18.29 -41.15 35.21
N ALA A 139 19.30 -40.87 34.37
CA ALA A 139 20.04 -41.74 33.43
C ALA A 139 19.41 -41.93 32.01
N ASN A 140 20.14 -41.97 30.90
CA ASN A 140 21.58 -42.03 30.66
C ASN A 140 21.91 -41.65 29.19
N SER A 141 23.11 -41.10 28.98
CA SER A 141 24.10 -41.37 27.90
C SER A 141 23.65 -41.47 26.43
N SER A 142 24.25 -40.66 25.54
CA SER A 142 25.33 -41.06 24.59
C SER A 142 24.85 -41.97 23.44
N SER A 143 25.24 -41.91 22.18
CA SER A 143 26.21 -41.16 21.39
C SER A 143 26.15 -41.80 19.98
N LYS A 144 26.32 -41.00 18.92
CA LYS A 144 27.18 -41.29 17.75
C LYS A 144 26.79 -42.42 16.74
N SER A 145 26.80 -42.02 15.45
CA SER A 145 27.20 -42.80 14.26
C SER A 145 26.24 -43.89 13.75
N LYS A 146 26.13 -44.28 12.46
CA LYS A 146 26.66 -43.86 11.13
C LYS A 146 26.12 -44.91 10.11
N LYS A 147 25.83 -44.49 8.85
CA LYS A 147 25.62 -45.31 7.59
C LYS A 147 24.36 -46.20 7.53
N GLN A 148 23.40 -46.03 6.59
CA GLN A 148 23.37 -46.30 5.12
C GLN A 148 23.62 -47.79 4.77
N PRO A 149 23.10 -48.37 3.65
CA PRO A 149 21.85 -48.15 2.88
C PRO A 149 21.11 -49.50 2.59
N VAL A 150 20.01 -49.46 1.82
CA VAL A 150 19.62 -50.54 0.88
C VAL A 150 19.20 -49.92 -0.45
#